data_AF-A0A9W8ZNG9-F1
#
_entry.id   AF-A0A9W8ZNG9-F1
#
_cell.length_a   1.000
_cell.length_b   1.000
_cell.length_c   1.000
_cell.angle_alpha   90.00
_cell.angle_beta   90.00
_cell.angle_gamma   90.00
#
_symmetry.space_group_name_H-M   'P 1'
#
loop_
_entity.id
_entity.type
_entity.pdbx_description
1 polymer ?
#
loop_
_entity_poly.entity_id
_entity_poly.type
_entity_poly.pdbx_seq_one_letter_code
_entity_poly.pdbx_strand_id
1 'polypeptide(L)'
;MANAQQQENMLLTEHFSWPPISLIDDIINTINEVLYRCTDTFATGIANAPPHLLGFADRYAAENRKPDTDEDGNDVYPDAALEIEEGVLKLETLMENAVDKNFDKLEIWTLRNVLCLPRGEEELARWVRLGHYEGVEALPKDTEGEGTWTPEKLYSLRRKLVETQKLHAALLAEKRRNEATIGQLRALLAPAAEQMKRESTSPSRSTVQNGGAFSFLTHADGAKALGITTVPPNNTANGASTAPSNGNNSTPLTTHTSFTASQLPYLRQLLANLRPHLASTALPTKSDADSESTRERKLYLESQ
;
A
#
# COMPACT_ATOMS: atom_id res chain seq x y z
N MET A 1 15.94 -37.64 22.98
CA MET A 1 16.63 -37.59 21.68
C MET A 1 15.75 -38.33 20.70
N ALA A 2 15.43 -37.74 19.54
CA ALA A 2 14.58 -38.41 18.55
C ALA A 2 15.29 -39.68 18.05
N ASN A 3 14.54 -40.76 17.86
CA ASN A 3 15.05 -42.02 17.31
C ASN A 3 15.58 -41.77 15.88
N ALA A 4 16.64 -42.45 15.44
CA ALA A 4 17.25 -42.24 14.12
C ALA A 4 16.24 -42.41 12.96
N GLN A 5 15.32 -43.37 13.09
CA GLN A 5 14.21 -43.56 12.14
C GLN A 5 13.23 -42.38 12.13
N GLN A 6 13.02 -41.74 13.29
CA GLN A 6 12.16 -40.57 13.38
C GLN A 6 12.82 -39.34 12.75
N GLN A 7 14.15 -39.21 12.88
CA GLN A 7 14.92 -38.15 12.20
C GLN A 7 14.92 -38.35 10.67
N GLU A 8 15.09 -39.59 10.21
CA GLU A 8 14.95 -39.96 8.80
C GLU A 8 13.57 -39.58 8.26
N ASN A 9 12.49 -39.97 8.95
CA ASN A 9 11.13 -39.63 8.54
C ASN A 9 10.89 -38.12 8.52
N MET A 10 11.43 -37.36 9.48
CA MET A 10 11.33 -35.90 9.47
C MET A 10 12.06 -35.28 8.28
N LEU A 11 13.27 -35.75 7.99
CA LEU A 11 14.07 -35.23 6.88
C LEU A 11 13.45 -35.56 5.52
N LEU A 12 12.93 -36.78 5.35
CA LEU A 12 12.22 -37.18 4.14
C LEU A 12 10.90 -36.42 3.98
N THR A 13 10.13 -36.24 5.07
CA THR A 13 8.88 -35.47 5.03
C THR A 13 9.15 -34.01 4.70
N GLU A 14 10.24 -33.44 5.21
CA GLU A 14 10.65 -32.08 4.87
C GLU A 14 11.08 -31.98 3.39
N HIS A 15 11.82 -32.97 2.88
CA HIS A 15 12.27 -32.99 1.49
C HIS A 15 11.09 -33.11 0.52
N PHE A 16 10.19 -34.05 0.78
CA PHE A 16 9.05 -34.34 -0.09
C PHE A 16 7.89 -33.37 0.13
N SER A 17 7.84 -32.64 1.25
CA SER A 17 6.71 -31.86 1.75
C SER A 17 5.47 -32.67 2.17
N TRP A 18 5.55 -34.00 2.09
CA TRP A 18 4.52 -34.94 2.50
C TRP A 18 5.16 -36.20 3.11
N PRO A 19 4.47 -36.94 4.00
CA PRO A 19 5.00 -38.15 4.61
C PRO A 19 5.12 -39.29 3.59
N PRO A 20 6.27 -39.97 3.46
CA PRO A 20 6.49 -41.05 2.49
C PRO A 20 5.38 -42.11 2.42
N ILE A 21 4.76 -42.44 3.56
CA ILE A 21 3.65 -43.40 3.65
C ILE A 21 2.41 -42.94 2.89
N SER A 22 2.13 -41.63 2.84
CA SER A 22 0.93 -41.09 2.19
C SER A 22 0.91 -41.30 0.68
N LEU A 23 2.08 -41.29 0.00
CA LEU A 23 2.14 -41.63 -1.42
C LEU A 23 1.71 -43.08 -1.67
N ILE A 24 2.10 -44.00 -0.78
CA ILE A 24 1.79 -45.42 -0.94
C ILE A 24 0.31 -45.64 -0.65
N ASP A 25 -0.25 -44.98 0.37
CA ASP A 25 -1.69 -44.98 0.65
C ASP A 25 -2.49 -44.52 -0.57
N ASP A 26 -2.08 -43.42 -1.21
CA ASP A 26 -2.73 -42.90 -2.42
C ASP A 26 -2.62 -43.89 -3.60
N ILE A 27 -1.48 -44.55 -3.78
CA ILE A 27 -1.30 -45.59 -4.81
C ILE A 27 -2.23 -46.77 -4.55
N ILE A 28 -2.32 -47.26 -3.30
CA ILE A 28 -3.20 -48.39 -2.95
C ILE A 28 -4.67 -48.01 -3.17
N ASN A 29 -5.07 -46.81 -2.74
CA ASN A 29 -6.43 -46.31 -2.93
C ASN A 29 -6.82 -46.22 -4.40
N THR A 30 -5.94 -45.64 -5.24
CA THR A 30 -6.20 -45.52 -6.68
C THR A 30 -6.27 -46.88 -7.37
N ILE A 31 -5.46 -47.86 -6.96
CA ILE A 31 -5.47 -49.20 -7.56
C ILE A 31 -6.72 -49.96 -7.16
N ASN A 32 -7.15 -49.85 -5.91
CA ASN A 32 -8.42 -50.45 -5.47
C ASN A 32 -9.60 -49.84 -6.23
N GLU A 33 -9.60 -48.52 -6.44
CA GLU A 33 -10.62 -47.85 -7.26
C GLU A 33 -10.60 -48.35 -8.72
N VAL A 34 -9.42 -48.49 -9.32
CA VAL A 34 -9.28 -49.04 -10.68
C VAL A 34 -9.70 -50.50 -10.74
N LEU A 35 -9.42 -51.29 -9.71
CA LEU A 35 -9.83 -52.69 -9.61
C LEU A 35 -11.35 -52.80 -9.67
N TYR A 36 -12.06 -52.07 -8.81
CA TYR A 36 -13.53 -52.07 -8.78
C TYR A 36 -14.14 -51.58 -10.09
N ARG A 37 -13.55 -50.55 -10.72
CA ARG A 37 -13.98 -50.09 -12.04
C ARG A 37 -13.73 -51.14 -13.12
N CYS A 38 -12.62 -51.86 -13.05
CA CYS A 38 -12.28 -52.91 -14.02
C CYS A 38 -13.20 -54.12 -13.85
N THR A 39 -13.51 -54.54 -12.63
CA THR A 39 -14.43 -55.66 -12.38
C THR A 39 -15.85 -55.33 -12.83
N ASP A 40 -16.32 -54.10 -12.57
CA ASP A 40 -17.64 -53.64 -13.02
C ASP A 40 -17.75 -53.53 -14.55
N THR A 41 -16.74 -52.94 -15.20
CA THR A 41 -16.68 -52.87 -16.66
C THR A 41 -16.55 -54.24 -17.30
N PHE A 42 -15.81 -55.16 -16.68
CA PHE A 42 -15.70 -56.55 -17.11
C PHE A 42 -17.02 -57.31 -16.95
N ALA A 43 -17.70 -57.16 -15.81
CA ALA A 43 -19.01 -57.76 -15.56
C ALA A 43 -20.04 -57.29 -16.59
N THR A 44 -20.09 -55.98 -16.83
CA THR A 44 -20.95 -55.37 -17.86
C THR A 44 -20.57 -55.85 -19.27
N GLY A 45 -19.28 -55.99 -19.55
CA GLY A 45 -18.78 -56.48 -20.84
C GLY A 45 -19.18 -57.92 -21.13
N ILE A 46 -19.06 -58.81 -20.14
CA ILE A 46 -19.44 -60.23 -20.26
C ILE A 46 -20.96 -60.38 -20.31
N ALA A 47 -21.71 -59.62 -19.52
CA ALA A 47 -23.17 -59.67 -19.53
C ALA A 47 -23.77 -59.26 -20.90
N ASN A 48 -23.10 -58.35 -21.62
CA ASN A 48 -23.51 -57.92 -22.96
C ASN A 48 -22.99 -58.82 -24.10
N ALA A 49 -22.07 -59.74 -23.80
CA ALA A 49 -21.52 -60.64 -24.80
C ALA A 49 -22.50 -61.78 -25.11
N PRO A 50 -22.60 -62.23 -26.37
CA PRO A 50 -23.59 -63.23 -26.72
C PRO A 50 -23.27 -64.59 -26.08
N PRO A 51 -24.26 -65.30 -25.49
CA PRO A 51 -24.02 -66.50 -24.70
C PRO A 51 -23.30 -67.67 -25.43
N HIS A 52 -23.41 -67.74 -26.76
CA HIS A 52 -22.73 -68.75 -27.56
C HIS A 52 -21.20 -68.58 -27.58
N LEU A 53 -20.68 -67.36 -27.43
CA LEU A 53 -19.23 -67.11 -27.35
C LEU A 53 -18.66 -67.46 -25.98
N LEU A 54 -19.50 -67.49 -24.95
CA LEU A 54 -19.11 -67.81 -23.57
C LEU A 54 -19.08 -69.33 -23.31
N GLY A 55 -19.43 -70.16 -24.30
CA GLY A 55 -19.40 -71.62 -24.21
C GLY A 55 -20.64 -72.25 -23.54
N PHE A 56 -21.67 -71.45 -23.25
CA PHE A 56 -22.93 -71.98 -22.67
C PHE A 56 -23.68 -72.89 -23.65
N ALA A 57 -23.59 -72.62 -24.96
CA ALA A 57 -24.16 -73.47 -26.00
C ALA A 57 -23.53 -74.87 -26.02
N ASP A 58 -22.20 -74.94 -25.92
CA ASP A 58 -21.45 -76.20 -25.89
C ASP A 58 -21.75 -76.99 -24.61
N ARG A 59 -21.91 -76.29 -23.46
CA ARG A 59 -22.26 -76.94 -22.20
C ARG A 59 -23.65 -77.55 -22.21
N TYR A 60 -24.65 -76.81 -22.68
CA TYR A 60 -26.02 -77.31 -22.80
C TYR A 60 -26.11 -78.50 -23.77
N ALA A 61 -25.34 -78.47 -24.86
CA ALA A 61 -25.20 -79.59 -25.79
C ALA A 61 -24.57 -80.83 -25.11
N ALA A 62 -23.53 -80.66 -24.30
CA ALA A 62 -22.91 -81.75 -23.54
C ALA A 62 -23.84 -82.34 -22.46
N GLU A 63 -24.67 -81.51 -21.84
CA GLU A 63 -25.62 -81.91 -20.79
C GLU A 63 -26.96 -82.43 -21.34
N ASN A 64 -27.14 -82.46 -22.68
CA ASN A 64 -28.42 -82.75 -23.35
C ASN A 64 -29.58 -81.87 -22.87
N ARG A 65 -29.29 -80.63 -22.43
CA ARG A 65 -30.27 -79.65 -21.98
C ARG A 65 -30.61 -78.73 -23.14
N LYS A 66 -31.90 -78.45 -23.36
CA LYS A 66 -32.33 -77.47 -24.36
C LYS A 66 -32.32 -76.07 -23.74
N PRO A 67 -31.76 -75.05 -24.41
CA PRO A 67 -31.89 -73.66 -23.99
C PRO A 67 -33.36 -73.23 -24.07
N ASP A 68 -33.76 -72.33 -23.18
CA ASP A 68 -35.06 -71.67 -23.27
C ASP A 68 -34.99 -70.63 -24.39
N THR A 69 -36.10 -70.36 -25.07
CA THR A 69 -36.15 -69.38 -26.18
C THR A 69 -37.00 -68.19 -25.75
N ASP A 70 -36.48 -66.97 -25.89
CA ASP A 70 -37.24 -65.74 -25.58
C ASP A 70 -38.30 -65.42 -26.65
N GLU A 71 -39.15 -64.41 -26.38
CA GLU A 71 -40.15 -63.87 -27.34
C GLU A 71 -39.54 -63.49 -28.71
N ASP A 72 -38.24 -63.15 -28.75
CA ASP A 72 -37.50 -62.79 -29.96
C ASP A 72 -36.82 -63.99 -30.67
N GLY A 73 -37.01 -65.23 -30.20
CA GLY A 73 -36.46 -66.43 -30.85
C GLY A 73 -34.97 -66.69 -30.56
N ASN A 74 -34.37 -65.97 -29.60
CA ASN A 74 -32.99 -66.14 -29.18
C ASN A 74 -32.87 -67.17 -28.05
N ASP A 75 -31.80 -67.98 -28.07
CA ASP A 75 -31.46 -68.92 -27.00
C ASP A 75 -31.05 -68.15 -25.73
N VAL A 76 -31.83 -68.30 -24.67
CA VAL A 76 -31.60 -67.75 -23.33
C VAL A 76 -31.12 -68.85 -22.41
N TYR A 77 -30.04 -68.57 -21.70
CA TYR A 77 -29.45 -69.43 -20.69
C TYR A 77 -29.68 -68.78 -19.32
N PRO A 78 -30.75 -69.11 -18.58
CA PRO A 78 -31.08 -68.44 -17.32
C PRO A 78 -29.98 -68.62 -16.26
N ASP A 79 -29.26 -69.75 -16.31
CA ASP A 79 -28.16 -70.04 -15.39
C ASP A 79 -26.89 -69.22 -15.69
N ALA A 80 -26.75 -68.69 -16.92
CA ALA A 80 -25.55 -67.99 -17.35
C ALA A 80 -25.34 -66.68 -16.58
N ALA A 81 -26.40 -65.91 -16.33
CA ALA A 81 -26.31 -64.65 -15.61
C ALA A 81 -25.81 -64.85 -14.16
N LEU A 82 -26.36 -65.85 -13.47
CA LEU A 82 -25.99 -66.19 -12.09
C LEU A 82 -24.54 -66.71 -12.02
N GLU A 83 -24.15 -67.56 -12.96
CA GLU A 83 -22.78 -68.09 -13.02
C GLU A 83 -21.74 -67.03 -13.37
N ILE A 84 -22.08 -66.08 -14.24
CA ILE A 84 -21.23 -64.91 -14.54
C ILE A 84 -21.07 -64.05 -13.28
N GLU A 85 -22.16 -63.76 -12.56
CA GLU A 85 -22.12 -62.99 -11.31
C GLU A 85 -21.25 -63.69 -10.25
N GLU A 86 -21.43 -65.00 -10.05
CA GLU A 86 -20.61 -65.78 -9.11
C GLU A 86 -19.14 -65.82 -9.54
N GLY A 87 -18.86 -65.95 -10.85
CA GLY A 87 -17.52 -65.93 -11.41
C GLY A 87 -16.82 -64.59 -11.24
N VAL A 88 -17.54 -63.49 -11.49
CA VAL A 88 -17.04 -62.11 -11.29
C VAL A 88 -16.75 -61.87 -9.81
N LEU A 89 -17.65 -62.27 -8.90
CA LEU A 89 -17.44 -62.11 -7.46
C LEU A 89 -16.20 -62.90 -6.96
N LYS A 90 -16.01 -64.13 -7.47
CA LYS A 90 -14.81 -64.94 -7.17
C LYS A 90 -13.55 -64.27 -7.71
N LEU A 91 -13.60 -63.71 -8.91
CA LEU A 91 -12.48 -62.99 -9.51
C LEU A 91 -12.14 -61.74 -8.71
N GLU A 92 -13.14 -60.95 -8.33
CA GLU A 92 -12.98 -59.75 -7.49
C GLU A 92 -12.30 -60.10 -6.17
N THR A 93 -12.83 -61.08 -5.44
CA THR A 93 -12.23 -61.54 -4.17
C THR A 93 -10.78 -62.02 -4.34
N LEU A 94 -10.50 -62.73 -5.44
CA LEU A 94 -9.15 -63.20 -5.76
C LEU A 94 -8.20 -62.02 -6.06
N MET A 95 -8.67 -61.05 -6.85
CA MET A 95 -7.89 -59.88 -7.21
C MET A 95 -7.63 -58.97 -6.00
N GLU A 96 -8.61 -58.77 -5.12
CA GLU A 96 -8.44 -58.03 -3.87
C GLU A 96 -7.32 -58.66 -3.02
N ASN A 97 -7.36 -59.97 -2.80
CA ASN A 97 -6.33 -60.67 -2.02
C ASN A 97 -4.94 -60.57 -2.70
N ALA A 98 -4.90 -60.71 -4.02
CA ALA A 98 -3.66 -60.64 -4.78
C ALA A 98 -3.07 -59.23 -4.80
N VAL A 99 -3.91 -58.19 -4.92
CA VAL A 99 -3.51 -56.79 -4.87
C VAL A 99 -3.00 -56.47 -3.47
N ASP A 100 -3.80 -56.69 -2.42
CA ASP A 100 -3.44 -56.44 -1.02
C ASP A 100 -2.06 -57.02 -0.67
N LYS A 101 -1.85 -58.32 -0.92
CA LYS A 101 -0.59 -59.00 -0.61
C LYS A 101 0.62 -58.51 -1.41
N ASN A 102 0.42 -58.09 -2.66
CA ASN A 102 1.52 -57.60 -3.49
C ASN A 102 1.84 -56.14 -3.22
N PHE A 103 0.83 -55.34 -2.89
CA PHE A 103 0.97 -53.93 -2.55
C PHE A 103 1.51 -53.74 -1.12
N ASP A 104 1.21 -54.64 -0.17
CA ASP A 104 1.92 -54.72 1.12
C ASP A 104 3.44 -54.92 0.92
N LYS A 105 3.82 -55.81 -0.02
CA LYS A 105 5.24 -56.04 -0.33
C LYS A 105 5.86 -54.84 -1.01
N LEU A 106 5.11 -54.16 -1.87
CA LEU A 106 5.54 -52.92 -2.51
C LEU A 106 5.77 -51.84 -1.45
N GLU A 107 4.84 -51.67 -0.51
CA GLU A 107 4.95 -50.72 0.60
C GLU A 107 6.25 -50.98 1.39
N ILE A 108 6.44 -52.22 1.82
CA ILE A 108 7.63 -52.60 2.60
C ILE A 108 8.90 -52.37 1.78
N TRP A 109 8.90 -52.74 0.50
CA TRP A 109 10.09 -52.63 -0.34
C TRP A 109 10.44 -51.18 -0.65
N THR A 110 9.44 -50.35 -0.95
CA THR A 110 9.61 -48.93 -1.28
C THR A 110 10.07 -48.13 -0.07
N LEU A 111 9.45 -48.31 1.10
CA LEU A 111 9.86 -47.64 2.35
C LEU A 111 11.23 -48.12 2.87
N ARG A 112 11.69 -49.30 2.44
CA ARG A 112 12.99 -49.86 2.86
C ARG A 112 14.14 -49.59 1.90
N ASN A 113 13.87 -49.32 0.63
CA ASN A 113 14.93 -49.20 -0.40
C ASN A 113 14.88 -47.89 -1.20
N VAL A 114 13.70 -47.32 -1.42
CA VAL A 114 13.52 -46.13 -2.29
C VAL A 114 13.33 -44.88 -1.46
N LEU A 115 12.34 -44.90 -0.57
CA LEU A 115 11.97 -43.77 0.29
C LEU A 115 12.66 -43.88 1.65
N CYS A 116 13.97 -44.12 1.63
CA CYS A 116 14.79 -44.27 2.83
C CYS A 116 16.19 -43.71 2.62
N LEU A 117 16.85 -43.38 3.71
CA LEU A 117 18.28 -43.08 3.75
C LEU A 117 19.07 -44.39 3.93
N PRO A 118 20.26 -44.52 3.32
CA PRO A 118 21.12 -45.69 3.49
C PRO A 118 21.46 -45.94 4.96
N ARG A 119 21.20 -47.15 5.46
CA ARG A 119 21.32 -47.52 6.89
C ARG A 119 22.67 -48.16 7.28
N GLY A 120 23.66 -48.19 6.39
CA GLY A 120 24.90 -48.97 6.57
C GLY A 120 26.21 -48.18 6.61
N GLU A 121 26.25 -46.98 6.05
CA GLU A 121 27.42 -46.11 6.06
C GLU A 121 27.17 -44.98 7.07
N GLU A 122 28.04 -44.87 8.08
CA GLU A 122 28.05 -43.87 9.17
C GLU A 122 26.99 -42.77 9.05
N GLU A 123 25.78 -43.02 9.57
CA GLU A 123 24.63 -42.12 9.62
C GLU A 123 24.64 -41.03 8.53
N LEU A 124 24.58 -41.41 7.24
CA LEU A 124 24.54 -40.46 6.12
C LEU A 124 23.47 -39.38 6.35
N ALA A 125 22.40 -39.71 7.06
CA ALA A 125 21.38 -38.79 7.56
C ALA A 125 21.93 -37.52 8.25
N ARG A 126 23.09 -37.57 8.90
CA ARG A 126 23.77 -36.41 9.51
C ARG A 126 24.47 -35.51 8.50
N TRP A 127 24.90 -36.08 7.38
CA TRP A 127 25.60 -35.38 6.31
C TRP A 127 24.65 -34.87 5.21
N VAL A 128 23.44 -35.42 5.15
CA VAL A 128 22.40 -34.95 4.24
C VAL A 128 21.87 -33.60 4.71
N ARG A 129 22.03 -32.59 3.86
CA ARG A 129 21.49 -31.24 4.04
C ARG A 129 20.55 -30.95 2.88
N LEU A 130 19.33 -30.52 3.19
CA LEU A 130 18.37 -30.12 2.16
C LEU A 130 18.75 -28.73 1.63
N GLY A 131 18.37 -28.44 0.38
CA GLY A 131 18.78 -27.21 -0.31
C GLY A 131 18.35 -25.93 0.39
N HIS A 132 17.20 -25.92 1.08
CA HIS A 132 16.74 -24.74 1.83
C HIS A 132 17.53 -24.49 3.12
N TYR A 133 18.38 -25.42 3.55
CA TYR A 133 19.34 -25.14 4.59
C TYR A 133 20.61 -24.48 4.05
N GLU A 134 20.85 -24.40 2.74
CA GLU A 134 22.04 -23.74 2.17
C GLU A 134 22.11 -22.27 2.63
N GLY A 135 23.17 -21.90 3.35
CA GLY A 135 23.33 -20.56 3.97
C GLY A 135 22.84 -20.43 5.42
N VAL A 136 22.16 -21.45 5.96
CA VAL A 136 21.85 -21.53 7.40
C VAL A 136 22.98 -22.26 8.10
N GLU A 137 24.01 -21.54 8.54
CA GLU A 137 24.98 -22.11 9.48
C GLU A 137 24.29 -22.31 10.83
N ALA A 138 24.34 -23.53 11.36
CA ALA A 138 23.88 -23.80 12.72
C ALA A 138 24.75 -22.97 13.67
N LEU A 139 24.19 -21.87 14.17
CA LEU A 139 24.86 -21.03 15.16
C LEU A 139 25.33 -21.92 16.32
N PRO A 140 26.62 -21.88 16.69
CA PRO A 140 27.11 -22.65 17.82
C PRO A 140 26.29 -22.27 19.06
N LYS A 141 25.88 -23.27 19.84
CA LYS A 141 25.15 -23.09 21.10
C LYS A 141 25.92 -22.22 22.11
N ASP A 142 27.22 -22.03 21.91
CA ASP A 142 28.11 -21.28 22.80
C ASP A 142 28.32 -19.82 22.38
N THR A 143 27.71 -19.38 21.27
CA THR A 143 27.68 -17.97 20.85
C THR A 143 26.44 -17.27 21.37
N GLU A 144 26.33 -17.17 22.70
CA GLU A 144 25.48 -16.16 23.38
C GLU A 144 26.12 -14.75 23.32
N GLY A 145 27.23 -14.59 22.58
CA GLY A 145 27.97 -13.35 22.41
C GLY A 145 27.55 -12.55 21.17
N GLU A 146 26.90 -11.40 21.42
CA GLU A 146 26.77 -10.21 20.57
C GLU A 146 26.09 -10.28 19.19
N GLY A 147 26.15 -11.39 18.44
CA GLY A 147 25.69 -11.46 17.04
C GLY A 147 24.33 -12.11 16.79
N THR A 148 23.78 -12.84 17.76
CA THR A 148 22.55 -13.62 17.58
C THR A 148 21.32 -12.73 17.68
N TRP A 149 20.40 -12.85 16.71
CA TRP A 149 19.09 -12.19 16.72
C TRP A 149 18.22 -12.77 17.84
N THR A 150 18.43 -12.33 19.07
CA THR A 150 17.59 -12.74 20.19
C THR A 150 16.18 -12.15 20.04
N PRO A 151 15.14 -12.86 20.50
CA PRO A 151 13.78 -12.34 20.46
C PRO A 151 13.67 -11.00 21.19
N GLU A 152 14.44 -10.79 22.26
CA GLU A 152 14.53 -9.53 22.99
C GLU A 152 15.07 -8.37 22.13
N LYS A 153 16.12 -8.61 21.35
CA LYS A 153 16.63 -7.61 20.38
C LYS A 153 15.56 -7.26 19.35
N LEU A 154 14.83 -8.25 18.83
CA LEU A 154 13.72 -8.03 17.89
C LEU A 154 12.59 -7.21 18.52
N TYR A 155 12.19 -7.51 19.75
CA TYR A 155 11.17 -6.74 20.47
C TYR A 155 11.64 -5.31 20.74
N SER A 156 12.91 -5.12 21.12
CA SER A 156 13.49 -3.79 21.31
C SER A 156 13.49 -2.98 20.00
N LEU A 157 13.79 -3.62 18.87
CA LEU A 157 13.80 -2.98 17.56
C LEU A 157 12.38 -2.64 17.10
N ARG A 158 11.42 -3.55 17.29
CA ARG A 158 10.00 -3.28 17.03
C ARG A 158 9.50 -2.10 17.86
N ARG A 159 9.86 -2.05 19.14
CA ARG A 159 9.51 -0.92 20.01
C ARG A 159 10.14 0.38 19.51
N LYS A 160 11.42 0.36 19.14
CA LYS A 160 12.10 1.53 18.53
C LYS A 160 11.39 1.98 17.25
N LEU A 161 11.02 1.04 16.38
CA LEU A 161 10.28 1.34 15.15
C LEU A 161 8.95 2.03 15.47
N VAL A 162 8.16 1.51 16.40
CA VAL A 162 6.87 2.12 16.80
C VAL A 162 7.08 3.54 17.35
N GLU A 163 8.08 3.74 18.21
CA GLU A 163 8.38 5.08 18.76
C GLU A 163 8.85 6.04 17.66
N THR A 164 9.67 5.58 16.72
CA THR A 164 10.10 6.41 15.58
C THR A 164 8.94 6.77 14.65
N GLN A 165 7.99 5.85 14.42
CA GLN A 165 6.78 6.14 13.66
C GLN A 165 5.88 7.14 14.38
N LYS A 166 5.74 7.03 15.70
CA LYS A 166 4.97 7.98 16.52
C LYS A 166 5.59 9.37 16.49
N LEU A 167 6.92 9.47 16.64
CA LEU A 167 7.66 10.72 16.51
C LEU A 167 7.45 11.33 15.12
N HIS A 168 7.60 10.52 14.06
CA HIS A 168 7.41 10.98 12.69
C HIS A 168 6.00 11.54 12.46
N ALA A 169 4.97 10.88 12.98
CA ALA A 169 3.59 11.37 12.90
C ALA A 169 3.40 12.72 13.63
N ALA A 170 4.00 12.87 14.83
CA ALA A 170 3.96 14.11 15.59
C ALA A 170 4.70 15.25 14.87
N LEU A 171 5.88 14.98 14.32
CA LEU A 171 6.66 15.97 13.55
C LEU A 171 5.88 16.43 12.32
N LEU A 172 5.24 15.50 11.61
CA LEU A 172 4.43 15.84 10.44
C LEU A 172 3.20 16.69 10.82
N ALA A 173 2.56 16.42 11.97
CA ALA A 173 1.50 17.26 12.51
C ALA A 173 2.01 18.68 12.87
N GLU A 174 3.17 18.80 13.51
CA GLU A 174 3.79 20.10 13.82
C GLU A 174 4.21 20.85 12.57
N LYS A 175 4.77 20.15 11.57
CA LYS A 175 5.09 20.75 10.27
C LYS A 175 3.84 21.35 9.63
N ARG A 176 2.71 20.63 9.62
CA ARG A 176 1.44 21.15 9.09
C ARG A 176 0.92 22.35 9.88
N ARG A 177 1.04 22.33 11.23
CA ARG A 177 0.68 23.48 12.07
C ARG A 177 1.54 24.70 11.74
N ASN A 178 2.85 24.52 11.64
CA ASN A 178 3.79 25.58 11.27
C ASN A 178 3.52 26.10 9.85
N GLU A 179 3.22 25.24 8.89
CA GLU A 179 2.84 25.66 7.54
C GLU A 179 1.52 26.44 7.54
N ALA A 180 0.54 26.05 8.36
CA ALA A 180 -0.72 26.77 8.50
C ALA A 180 -0.54 28.13 9.19
N THR A 181 0.26 28.22 10.25
CA THR A 181 0.54 29.50 10.92
C THR A 181 1.35 30.43 10.02
N ILE A 182 2.36 29.90 9.30
CA ILE A 182 3.08 30.66 8.27
C ILE A 182 2.11 31.10 7.17
N GLY A 183 1.17 30.24 6.76
CA GLY A 183 0.11 30.57 5.81
C GLY A 183 -0.78 31.70 6.31
N GLN A 184 -1.20 31.68 7.57
CA GLN A 184 -2.00 32.75 8.20
C GLN A 184 -1.21 34.06 8.31
N LEU A 185 0.04 34.01 8.79
CA LEU A 185 0.92 35.18 8.87
C LEU A 185 1.17 35.78 7.48
N ARG A 186 1.39 34.92 6.47
CA ARG A 186 1.50 35.35 5.08
C ARG A 186 0.19 35.93 4.57
N ALA A 187 -0.96 35.35 4.88
CA ALA A 187 -2.26 35.87 4.47
C ALA A 187 -2.56 37.24 5.09
N LEU A 188 -2.11 37.51 6.32
CA LEU A 188 -2.21 38.83 6.95
C LEU A 188 -1.37 39.90 6.25
N LEU A 189 -0.24 39.49 5.65
CA LEU A 189 0.69 40.35 4.92
C LEU A 189 0.36 40.42 3.42
N ALA A 190 -0.30 39.41 2.87
CA ALA A 190 -0.60 39.32 1.45
C ALA A 190 -1.66 40.34 1.05
N PRO A 191 -1.45 41.09 -0.04
CA PRO A 191 -2.48 41.94 -0.61
C PRO A 191 -3.65 41.07 -1.09
N ALA A 192 -4.88 41.59 -0.97
CA ALA A 192 -6.01 41.01 -1.69
C ALA A 192 -5.66 41.02 -3.18
N ALA A 193 -5.35 39.86 -3.74
CA ALA A 193 -5.30 39.71 -5.17
C ALA A 193 -6.72 39.93 -5.68
N GLU A 194 -6.96 41.02 -6.40
CA GLU A 194 -8.16 41.17 -7.21
C GLU A 194 -8.18 40.02 -8.22
N GLN A 195 -8.88 38.95 -7.89
CA GLN A 195 -9.33 38.00 -8.90
C GLN A 195 -10.33 38.75 -9.76
N MET A 196 -9.91 39.14 -10.97
CA MET A 196 -10.81 39.57 -12.04
C MET A 196 -11.91 38.51 -12.16
N LYS A 197 -13.09 38.90 -11.70
CA LYS A 197 -14.32 38.12 -11.77
C LYS A 197 -14.69 37.99 -13.24
N ARG A 198 -14.39 36.85 -13.84
CA ARG A 198 -15.01 36.44 -15.10
C ARG A 198 -16.51 36.32 -14.82
N GLU A 199 -17.34 37.11 -15.52
CA GLU A 199 -18.80 37.06 -15.35
C GLU A 199 -19.31 35.62 -15.47
N SER A 200 -19.89 35.11 -14.40
CA SER A 200 -20.94 34.09 -14.50
C SER A 200 -21.90 34.28 -13.33
N THR A 201 -23.17 34.39 -13.68
CA THR A 201 -24.31 34.76 -12.85
C THR A 201 -24.67 33.67 -11.85
N SER A 202 -24.60 33.95 -10.54
CA SER A 202 -25.44 33.35 -9.48
C SER A 202 -25.26 34.12 -8.17
N PRO A 203 -26.34 34.43 -7.41
CA PRO A 203 -26.25 35.18 -6.17
C PRO A 203 -25.95 34.22 -5.02
N SER A 204 -24.68 34.11 -4.64
CA SER A 204 -24.25 33.37 -3.45
C SER A 204 -23.36 34.27 -2.62
N ARG A 205 -23.90 34.64 -1.45
CA ARG A 205 -23.25 35.10 -0.21
C ARG A 205 -21.88 35.76 -0.40
N SER A 206 -21.87 37.09 -0.30
CA SER A 206 -20.67 37.92 -0.22
C SER A 206 -19.84 37.56 1.02
N THR A 207 -18.92 36.60 0.88
CA THR A 207 -17.79 36.50 1.79
C THR A 207 -16.79 37.54 1.33
N VAL A 208 -16.77 38.68 2.03
CA VAL A 208 -15.72 39.70 1.92
C VAL A 208 -14.40 38.96 2.02
N GLN A 209 -13.66 38.88 0.91
CA GLN A 209 -12.27 38.44 0.95
C GLN A 209 -11.54 39.50 1.76
N ASN A 210 -11.27 39.17 3.02
CA ASN A 210 -10.36 39.94 3.86
C ASN A 210 -9.01 39.96 3.14
N GLY A 211 -8.74 41.03 2.39
CA GLY A 211 -7.35 41.42 2.12
C GLY A 211 -6.63 41.46 3.45
N GLY A 212 -5.40 40.95 3.49
CA GLY A 212 -4.66 40.78 4.74
C GLY A 212 -4.78 42.02 5.61
N ALA A 213 -5.15 41.86 6.89
CA ALA A 213 -5.53 42.98 7.75
C ALA A 213 -4.46 44.09 7.84
N PHE A 214 -3.19 43.75 7.55
CA PHE A 214 -2.05 44.67 7.52
C PHE A 214 -1.51 44.97 6.12
N SER A 215 -2.10 44.38 5.07
CA SER A 215 -1.69 44.62 3.69
C SER A 215 -1.87 46.08 3.25
N PHE A 216 -2.80 46.82 3.85
CA PHE A 216 -2.97 48.25 3.56
C PHE A 216 -1.74 49.08 3.97
N LEU A 217 -1.00 48.67 5.01
CA LEU A 217 0.15 49.42 5.52
C LEU A 217 1.34 49.40 4.55
N THR A 218 1.39 48.39 3.68
CA THR A 218 2.49 48.20 2.74
C THR A 218 2.06 48.42 1.29
N HIS A 219 0.82 48.10 0.93
CA HIS A 219 0.36 48.11 -0.46
C HIS A 219 -0.57 49.28 -0.82
N ALA A 220 -1.05 50.08 0.14
CA ALA A 220 -1.82 51.28 -0.17
C ALA A 220 -0.98 52.32 -0.90
N ASP A 221 -1.60 53.14 -1.76
CA ASP A 221 -0.88 54.10 -2.60
C ASP A 221 -0.13 55.16 -1.79
N GLY A 222 -0.63 55.50 -0.59
CA GLY A 222 0.10 56.34 0.37
C GLY A 222 1.37 55.69 0.94
N ALA A 223 1.37 54.37 1.13
CA ALA A 223 2.54 53.63 1.60
C ALA A 223 3.64 53.52 0.52
N LYS A 224 3.23 53.38 -0.76
CA LYS A 224 4.14 53.43 -1.92
C LYS A 224 4.79 54.81 -2.06
N ALA A 225 4.02 55.88 -1.86
CA ALA A 225 4.54 57.27 -1.89
C ALA A 225 5.55 57.54 -0.76
N LEU A 226 5.41 56.87 0.39
CA LEU A 226 6.32 56.94 1.54
C LEU A 226 7.51 55.97 1.43
N GLY A 227 7.64 55.23 0.33
CA GLY A 227 8.76 54.32 0.09
C GLY A 227 8.83 53.11 1.03
N ILE A 228 7.71 52.71 1.64
CA ILE A 228 7.68 51.57 2.57
C ILE A 228 7.81 50.29 1.73
N THR A 229 9.02 49.71 1.69
CA THR A 229 9.25 48.45 0.98
C THR A 229 8.66 47.27 1.74
N THR A 230 7.91 46.44 1.02
CA THR A 230 7.40 45.16 1.50
C THR A 230 8.54 44.22 1.86
N VAL A 231 8.29 43.34 2.85
CA VAL A 231 9.14 42.23 3.32
C VAL A 231 9.97 41.59 2.18
N PRO A 232 11.26 41.25 2.39
CA PRO A 232 12.13 40.72 1.35
C PRO A 232 11.48 39.53 0.61
N PRO A 233 11.64 39.45 -0.72
CA PRO A 233 11.11 38.34 -1.49
C PRO A 233 11.73 37.04 -1.00
N ASN A 234 10.85 36.05 -0.85
CA ASN A 234 11.14 34.70 -0.41
C ASN A 234 12.32 34.11 -1.21
N ASN A 235 13.48 33.98 -0.58
CA ASN A 235 14.59 33.20 -1.09
C ASN A 235 14.24 31.71 -0.93
N THR A 236 13.38 31.20 -1.80
CA THR A 236 13.13 29.75 -1.90
C THR A 236 13.59 29.24 -3.25
N ALA A 237 14.71 28.52 -3.18
CA ALA A 237 15.26 27.56 -4.13
C ALA A 237 15.95 28.12 -5.38
N ASN A 238 17.25 28.43 -5.26
CA ASN A 238 18.29 27.51 -5.73
C ASN A 238 19.67 28.01 -5.29
N GLY A 239 20.48 27.08 -4.77
CA GLY A 239 21.82 27.37 -4.29
C GLY A 239 22.71 27.90 -5.41
N ALA A 240 23.17 29.13 -5.28
CA ALA A 240 24.48 29.64 -5.70
C ALA A 240 24.53 31.15 -5.44
N SER A 241 25.74 31.64 -5.19
CA SER A 241 26.15 33.04 -5.04
C SER A 241 25.88 33.73 -3.70
N THR A 242 26.89 33.56 -2.83
CA THR A 242 27.60 34.64 -2.16
C THR A 242 27.45 36.00 -2.88
N ALA A 243 26.62 36.87 -2.32
CA ALA A 243 26.77 38.33 -2.40
C ALA A 243 26.10 38.92 -1.15
N PRO A 244 26.81 39.76 -0.36
CA PRO A 244 26.19 40.44 0.76
C PRO A 244 25.24 41.48 0.16
N SER A 245 23.95 41.17 0.11
CA SER A 245 22.96 42.19 -0.23
C SER A 245 23.03 43.25 0.86
N ASN A 246 23.64 44.39 0.51
CA ASN A 246 23.66 45.59 1.30
C ASN A 246 22.27 45.78 1.90
N GLY A 247 22.21 45.70 3.23
CA GLY A 247 21.02 45.95 4.01
C GLY A 247 20.60 47.39 3.80
N ASN A 248 19.81 47.62 2.76
CA ASN A 248 18.93 48.77 2.68
C ASN A 248 17.89 48.58 3.78
N ASN A 249 18.30 48.91 5.01
CA ASN A 249 17.41 49.24 6.11
C ASN A 249 16.70 50.53 5.73
N SER A 250 15.82 50.48 4.73
CA SER A 250 14.96 51.58 4.37
C SER A 250 13.97 51.75 5.51
N THR A 251 14.30 52.60 6.47
CA THR A 251 13.38 53.17 7.45
C THR A 251 13.00 54.59 7.02
N PRO A 252 12.45 54.81 5.79
CA PRO A 252 12.18 56.14 5.27
C PRO A 252 11.26 56.92 6.20
N LEU A 253 10.31 56.24 6.86
CA LEU A 253 9.42 56.84 7.83
C LEU A 253 10.16 57.42 9.03
N THR A 254 11.12 56.69 9.61
CA THR A 254 11.93 57.16 10.73
C THR A 254 12.82 58.33 10.32
N THR A 255 13.41 58.31 9.12
CA THR A 255 14.23 59.42 8.63
C THR A 255 13.41 60.66 8.30
N HIS A 256 12.25 60.54 7.65
CA HIS A 256 11.38 61.67 7.35
C HIS A 256 10.73 62.27 8.61
N THR A 257 10.30 61.43 9.57
CA THR A 257 9.72 61.90 10.84
C THR A 257 10.78 62.54 11.74
N SER A 258 11.97 61.96 11.86
CA SER A 258 13.07 62.58 12.62
C SER A 258 13.54 63.89 11.99
N PHE A 259 13.66 63.95 10.66
CA PHE A 259 14.00 65.18 9.96
C PHE A 259 12.93 66.26 10.20
N THR A 260 11.65 65.98 9.95
CA THR A 260 10.56 66.95 10.16
C THR A 260 10.44 67.39 11.61
N ALA A 261 10.56 66.47 12.57
CA ALA A 261 10.60 66.78 14.00
C ALA A 261 11.78 67.69 14.35
N SER A 262 12.95 67.45 13.76
CA SER A 262 14.13 68.30 13.97
C SER A 262 14.00 69.71 13.38
N GLN A 263 13.22 69.89 12.29
CA GLN A 263 13.03 71.22 11.67
C GLN A 263 11.88 72.04 12.26
N LEU A 264 10.99 71.42 13.04
CA LEU A 264 9.84 72.09 13.66
C LEU A 264 10.24 73.22 14.65
N PRO A 265 11.25 73.06 15.52
CA PRO A 265 11.75 74.14 16.38
C PRO A 265 12.31 75.32 15.58
N TYR A 266 13.02 75.05 14.49
CA TYR A 266 13.59 76.09 13.62
C TYR A 266 12.49 76.90 12.94
N LEU A 267 11.46 76.23 12.41
CA LEU A 267 10.27 76.90 11.87
C LEU A 267 9.50 77.70 12.92
N ARG A 268 9.40 77.20 14.16
CA ARG A 268 8.80 77.94 15.27
C ARG A 268 9.60 79.20 15.61
N GLN A 269 10.92 79.12 15.59
CA GLN A 269 11.78 80.28 15.83
C GLN A 269 11.70 81.28 14.66
N LEU A 270 11.65 80.80 13.42
CA LEU A 270 11.46 81.64 12.23
C LEU A 270 10.08 82.34 12.24
N LEU A 271 9.01 81.64 12.62
CA LEU A 271 7.68 82.23 12.82
C LEU A 271 7.65 83.21 13.99
N ALA A 272 8.32 82.91 15.10
CA ALA A 272 8.43 83.85 16.22
C ALA A 272 9.17 85.14 15.81
N ASN A 273 10.16 85.03 14.93
CA ASN A 273 10.89 86.16 14.36
C ASN A 273 10.09 86.91 13.27
N LEU A 274 9.30 86.21 12.45
CA LEU A 274 8.48 86.83 11.39
C LEU A 274 7.17 87.42 11.89
N ARG A 275 6.62 86.93 13.02
CA ARG A 275 5.40 87.44 13.64
C ARG A 275 5.43 88.95 13.98
N PRO A 276 6.50 89.52 14.56
CA PRO A 276 6.61 90.96 14.75
C PRO A 276 6.79 91.72 13.43
N HIS A 277 7.41 91.10 12.41
CA HIS A 277 7.58 91.73 11.10
C HIS A 277 6.29 91.78 10.28
N LEU A 278 5.38 90.81 10.42
CA LEU A 278 4.04 90.84 9.82
C LEU A 278 3.14 91.93 10.43
N ALA A 279 3.36 92.32 11.68
CA ALA A 279 2.70 93.50 12.26
C ALA A 279 3.26 94.81 11.69
N SER A 280 4.52 94.82 11.24
CA SER A 280 5.20 96.00 10.67
C SER A 280 5.15 96.10 9.13
N THR A 281 4.82 95.00 8.46
CA THR A 281 4.47 94.98 7.03
C THR A 281 2.99 94.70 6.94
N ALA A 282 2.22 95.74 7.28
CA ALA A 282 0.96 95.95 6.60
C ALA A 282 1.20 95.68 5.11
N LEU A 283 0.44 94.75 4.54
CA LEU A 283 0.20 94.72 3.11
C LEU A 283 0.00 96.18 2.66
N PRO A 284 0.57 96.62 1.53
CA PRO A 284 -0.05 97.74 0.85
C PRO A 284 -1.51 97.33 0.67
N THR A 285 -2.42 98.16 1.21
CA THR A 285 -3.83 98.14 0.84
C THR A 285 -3.88 98.22 -0.68
N LYS A 286 -3.92 97.05 -1.33
CA LYS A 286 -4.43 96.94 -2.69
C LYS A 286 -5.92 97.20 -2.55
N SER A 287 -6.27 98.42 -2.90
CA SER A 287 -7.58 98.88 -3.31
C SER A 287 -8.36 97.81 -4.08
N ASP A 288 -9.54 97.46 -3.58
CA ASP A 288 -10.78 96.98 -4.23
C ASP A 288 -10.81 95.86 -5.30
N ALA A 289 -9.70 95.42 -5.91
CA ALA A 289 -9.77 94.50 -7.07
C ALA A 289 -10.02 93.00 -6.73
N ASP A 290 -9.64 92.50 -5.54
CA ASP A 290 -9.87 91.08 -5.19
C ASP A 290 -11.31 90.79 -4.72
N SER A 291 -12.08 91.84 -4.41
CA SER A 291 -13.50 91.69 -4.05
C SER A 291 -14.37 91.36 -5.27
N GLU A 292 -13.99 91.80 -6.47
CA GLU A 292 -14.66 91.45 -7.72
C GLU A 292 -14.42 89.99 -8.10
N SER A 293 -13.18 89.50 -8.10
CA SER A 293 -12.88 88.10 -8.46
C SER A 293 -13.53 87.08 -7.50
N THR A 294 -13.64 87.43 -6.22
CA THR A 294 -14.32 86.58 -5.23
C THR A 294 -15.85 86.63 -5.35
N ARG A 295 -16.41 87.76 -5.82
CA ARG A 295 -17.85 87.91 -6.11
C ARG A 295 -18.23 87.25 -7.44
N GLU A 296 -17.37 87.33 -8.45
CA GLU A 296 -17.50 86.60 -9.73
C GLU A 296 -17.42 85.09 -9.54
N ARG A 297 -16.50 84.60 -8.69
CA ARG A 297 -16.44 83.16 -8.34
C ARG A 297 -17.67 82.68 -7.57
N LYS A 298 -18.25 83.51 -6.69
CA LYS A 298 -19.51 83.18 -6.01
C LYS A 298 -20.69 83.14 -6.97
N LEU A 299 -20.79 84.11 -7.88
CA LEU A 299 -21.82 84.11 -8.92
C LEU A 299 -21.69 82.91 -9.87
N TYR A 300 -20.46 82.49 -10.21
CA TYR A 300 -20.23 81.28 -11.01
C TYR A 300 -20.65 79.99 -10.29
N LEU A 301 -20.37 79.88 -8.99
CA LEU A 301 -20.78 78.73 -8.15
C LEU A 301 -22.29 78.68 -7.87
N GLU A 302 -22.96 79.83 -7.86
CA GLU A 302 -24.41 79.92 -7.65
C GLU A 302 -25.19 79.79 -8.98
N SER A 303 -24.52 79.94 -10.12
CA SER A 303 -25.08 79.75 -11.47
C SER A 303 -24.95 78.33 -12.03
N GLN A 304 -24.40 77.38 -11.26
CA GLN A 304 -24.17 75.99 -11.66
C GLN A 304 -24.97 74.99 -10.83
#